data_AF-A0A7D7AAX4-F1
#
_entry.id   AF-A0A7D7AAX4-F1
#
_cell.length_a   1.000
_cell.length_b   1.000
_cell.length_c   1.000
_cell.angle_alpha   90.00
_cell.angle_beta   90.00
_cell.angle_gamma   90.00
#
_symmetry.space_group_name_H-M   'P 1'
#
loop_
_entity.id
_entity.type
_entity.pdbx_description
1 polymer ?
#
loop_
_entity_poly.entity_id
_entity_poly.type
_entity_poly.pdbx_seq_one_letter_code
_entity_poly.pdbx_strand_id
1 'polypeptide(L)'
;MKNNKKIDIIARVCMLIYVGYVFPFVVLPALLDVPNIMNGKFITIQCKTISHDNVGDMQKIRDIEVIDIKTNKKLFLRVNYLPINENEKYTINYLPHLKIGKIVDNDKKQ
;
A
#
# COMPACT_ATOMS: atom_id res chain seq x y z
N MET A 1 -4.18 5.11 -44.24
CA MET A 1 -4.41 3.76 -43.65
C MET A 1 -3.16 3.00 -43.18
N LYS A 2 -1.96 3.16 -43.79
CA LYS A 2 -0.74 2.43 -43.35
C LYS A 2 -0.19 2.86 -41.97
N ASN A 3 -0.34 4.14 -41.61
CA ASN A 3 0.18 4.64 -40.32
C ASN A 3 -0.59 4.10 -39.11
N ASN A 4 -1.91 3.90 -39.22
CA ASN A 4 -2.73 3.39 -38.11
C ASN A 4 -2.31 1.98 -37.67
N LYS A 5 -1.89 1.12 -38.62
CA LYS A 5 -1.40 -0.24 -38.31
C LYS A 5 -0.05 -0.21 -37.58
N LYS A 6 0.84 0.74 -37.91
CA LYS A 6 2.12 0.91 -37.21
C LYS A 6 1.92 1.42 -35.79
N ILE A 7 1.00 2.36 -35.60
CA ILE A 7 0.67 2.91 -34.28
C ILE A 7 0.03 1.83 -33.39
N ASP A 8 -0.85 0.98 -33.92
CA ASP A 8 -1.46 -0.13 -33.15
C ASP A 8 -0.40 -1.13 -32.67
N ILE A 9 0.57 -1.48 -33.51
CA ILE A 9 1.68 -2.37 -33.13
C ILE A 9 2.52 -1.73 -32.01
N ILE A 10 2.89 -0.46 -32.16
CA ILE A 10 3.67 0.26 -31.14
C ILE A 10 2.87 0.34 -29.82
N ALA A 11 1.58 0.65 -29.88
CA ALA A 11 0.72 0.72 -28.70
C ALA A 11 0.63 -0.63 -27.98
N ARG A 12 0.50 -1.74 -28.71
CA ARG A 12 0.51 -3.10 -28.11
C ARG A 12 1.83 -3.44 -27.46
N VAL A 13 2.95 -3.09 -28.08
CA VAL A 13 4.28 -3.31 -27.50
C VAL A 13 4.45 -2.48 -26.22
N CYS A 14 4.08 -1.20 -26.25
CA CYS A 14 4.09 -0.36 -25.05
C CYS A 14 3.18 -0.91 -23.95
N MET A 15 2.00 -1.43 -24.29
CA MET A 15 1.08 -2.04 -23.34
C MET A 15 1.68 -3.31 -22.72
N LEU A 16 2.32 -4.17 -23.51
CA LEU A 16 2.97 -5.38 -23.00
C LEU A 16 4.14 -5.05 -22.07
N ILE A 17 4.96 -4.04 -22.41
CA ILE A 17 6.05 -3.58 -21.56
C ILE A 17 5.49 -3.01 -20.25
N TYR A 18 4.44 -2.20 -20.32
CA TYR A 18 3.79 -1.63 -19.13
C TYR A 18 3.21 -2.73 -18.23
N VAL A 19 2.47 -3.69 -18.80
CA VAL A 19 1.92 -4.82 -18.03
C VAL A 19 3.04 -5.66 -17.42
N GLY A 20 4.07 -6.00 -18.19
CA GLY A 20 5.23 -6.75 -17.70
C GLY A 20 5.97 -6.02 -16.58
N TYR A 21 6.04 -4.69 -16.64
CA TYR A 21 6.64 -3.86 -15.60
C TYR A 21 5.77 -3.78 -14.34
N VAL A 22 4.45 -3.58 -14.46
CA VAL A 22 3.54 -3.40 -13.31
C VAL A 22 3.25 -4.72 -12.59
N PHE A 23 3.23 -5.83 -13.33
CA PHE A 23 2.90 -7.16 -12.80
C PHE A 23 3.68 -7.56 -11.53
N PRO A 24 5.03 -7.48 -11.47
CA PRO A 24 5.78 -7.85 -10.27
C PRO A 24 5.54 -6.93 -9.07
N PHE A 25 5.15 -5.67 -9.29
CA PHE A 25 4.97 -4.70 -8.19
C PHE A 25 3.56 -4.71 -7.59
N VAL A 26 2.55 -5.12 -8.37
CA VAL A 26 1.15 -5.05 -7.94
C VAL A 26 0.48 -6.42 -7.96
N VAL A 27 0.58 -7.13 -9.07
CA VAL A 27 -0.19 -8.38 -9.28
C VAL A 27 0.43 -9.54 -8.51
N LEU A 28 1.75 -9.70 -8.58
CA LEU A 28 2.45 -10.75 -7.86
C LEU A 28 2.27 -10.65 -6.33
N PRO A 29 2.50 -9.49 -5.66
CA PRO A 29 2.25 -9.37 -4.23
C PRO A 29 0.77 -9.56 -3.87
N ALA A 30 -0.16 -9.10 -4.73
CA ALA A 30 -1.58 -9.33 -4.51
C ALA A 30 -1.94 -10.83 -4.53
N LEU A 31 -1.40 -11.60 -5.48
CA LEU A 31 -1.60 -13.05 -5.55
C LEU A 31 -1.04 -13.77 -4.32
N LEU A 32 0.15 -13.36 -3.85
CA LEU A 32 0.76 -13.91 -2.64
C LEU A 32 -0.04 -13.60 -1.37
N ASP A 33 -0.81 -12.50 -1.38
CA ASP A 33 -1.66 -12.12 -0.26
C ASP A 33 -3.08 -12.72 -0.29
N VAL A 34 -3.56 -13.25 -1.42
CA VAL A 34 -4.84 -13.99 -1.47
C VAL A 34 -4.94 -15.07 -0.39
N PRO A 35 -3.99 -16.01 -0.24
CA PRO A 35 -4.07 -17.02 0.81
C PRO A 35 -3.97 -16.42 2.22
N ASN A 36 -3.28 -15.29 2.39
CA ASN A 36 -3.21 -14.60 3.68
C ASN A 36 -4.57 -14.02 4.06
N ILE A 37 -5.26 -13.39 3.11
CA ILE A 37 -6.62 -12.85 3.30
C ILE A 37 -7.61 -13.97 3.61
N MET A 38 -7.60 -15.06 2.84
CA MET A 38 -8.51 -16.20 3.03
C MET A 38 -8.35 -16.85 4.42
N ASN A 39 -7.13 -16.87 4.95
CA ASN A 39 -6.84 -17.44 6.26
C ASN A 39 -6.87 -16.41 7.41
N GLY A 40 -7.25 -15.15 7.13
CA GLY A 40 -7.23 -14.07 8.13
C GLY A 40 -5.84 -13.75 8.70
N LYS A 41 -4.77 -14.10 7.97
CA LYS A 41 -3.37 -13.90 8.39
C LYS A 41 -2.91 -12.50 8.01
N PHE A 42 -2.95 -11.59 8.98
CA PHE A 42 -2.45 -10.22 8.84
C PHE A 42 -1.25 -10.01 9.76
N ILE A 43 -0.31 -9.16 9.35
CA ILE A 43 0.77 -8.72 10.24
C ILE A 43 0.22 -7.56 11.08
N THR A 44 0.31 -7.70 12.40
CA THR A 44 -0.06 -6.66 13.35
C THR A 44 1.21 -6.06 13.94
N ILE A 45 1.39 -4.75 13.77
CA ILE A 45 2.51 -4.01 14.38
C ILE A 45 1.99 -2.84 15.19
N GLN A 46 2.73 -2.51 16.24
CA GLN A 46 2.61 -1.22 16.92
C GLN A 46 3.68 -0.31 16.35
N CYS A 47 3.26 0.83 15.81
CA CYS A 47 4.17 1.73 15.11
C CYS A 47 3.94 3.18 15.48
N LYS A 48 4.98 3.99 15.31
CA LYS A 48 4.93 5.44 15.46
C LYS A 48 4.94 6.09 14.08
N THR A 49 3.97 6.96 13.78
CA THR A 49 3.91 7.67 12.49
C THR A 49 5.00 8.73 12.44
N ILE A 50 5.80 8.73 11.36
CA ILE A 50 6.87 9.72 11.14
C ILE A 50 6.36 10.89 10.31
N SER A 51 5.59 10.61 9.26
CA SER A 51 5.12 11.60 8.31
C SER A 51 3.83 11.11 7.64
N HIS A 52 2.99 12.06 7.23
CA HIS A 52 1.85 11.81 6.38
C HIS A 52 1.87 12.78 5.20
N ASP A 53 1.60 12.27 3.99
CA ASP A 53 1.38 13.16 2.85
C ASP A 53 0.05 13.92 3.06
N ASN A 54 0.17 15.23 3.23
CA ASN A 54 -0.91 16.17 3.50
C ASN A 54 -1.59 16.69 2.23
N VAL A 55 -1.53 15.94 1.13
CA VAL A 55 -2.09 16.38 -0.15
C VAL A 55 -3.61 16.21 -0.11
N GLY A 56 -4.30 17.22 0.42
CA GLY A 56 -5.56 17.83 -0.03
C GLY A 56 -6.84 17.00 -0.17
N ASP A 57 -6.76 15.69 -0.39
CA ASP A 57 -7.91 14.88 -0.77
C ASP A 57 -8.32 13.89 0.32
N MET A 58 -9.59 13.96 0.69
CA MET A 58 -10.27 13.10 1.66
C MET A 58 -10.56 11.70 1.08
N GLN A 59 -9.78 11.21 0.11
CA GLN A 59 -10.06 9.94 -0.55
C GLN A 59 -9.25 8.77 0.02
N LYS A 60 -9.93 8.09 0.94
CA LYS A 60 -9.92 6.65 1.30
C LYS A 60 -8.61 5.94 1.67
N ILE A 61 -7.49 6.14 0.99
CA ILE A 61 -6.25 5.36 1.22
C ILE A 61 -5.01 6.26 1.08
N ARG A 62 -4.14 6.29 2.09
CA ARG A 62 -2.90 7.08 2.10
C ARG A 62 -1.67 6.22 2.33
N ASP A 63 -0.56 6.63 1.71
CA ASP A 63 0.76 6.08 1.98
C ASP A 63 1.35 6.83 3.18
N ILE A 64 1.79 6.06 4.19
CA ILE A 64 2.35 6.57 5.45
C ILE A 64 3.70 5.93 5.74
N GLU A 65 4.61 6.70 6.33
CA GLU A 65 5.87 6.18 6.86
C GLU A 65 5.73 5.94 8.36
N VAL A 66 5.98 4.69 8.78
CA VAL A 66 5.87 4.28 10.17
C VAL A 66 7.15 3.59 10.66
N ILE A 67 7.47 3.76 11.94
CA ILE A 67 8.53 3.01 12.62
C ILE A 67 7.88 1.92 13.45
N ASP A 68 8.21 0.65 13.18
CA ASP A 68 7.86 -0.45 14.06
C ASP A 68 8.59 -0.28 15.41
N ILE A 69 7.84 -0.20 16.50
CA ILE A 69 8.37 -0.01 17.85
C ILE A 69 9.22 -1.21 18.29
N LYS A 70 8.90 -2.43 17.83
CA LYS A 70 9.62 -3.65 18.23
C LYS A 70 10.95 -3.80 17.52
N THR A 71 10.99 -3.53 16.21
CA THR A 71 12.19 -3.76 15.40
C THR A 71 12.96 -2.48 15.09
N ASN A 72 12.42 -1.32 15.43
CA ASN A 72 12.93 0.01 15.06
C ASN A 72 13.18 0.18 13.55
N LYS A 73 12.42 -0.55 12.73
CA LYS A 73 12.55 -0.52 11.26
C LYS A 73 11.51 0.43 10.68
N LYS A 74 11.95 1.21 9.70
CA LYS A 74 11.08 2.05 8.88
C LYS A 74 10.30 1.20 7.88
N LEU A 75 9.00 1.42 7.82
CA LEU A 75 8.06 0.74 6.94
C LEU A 75 7.20 1.77 6.23
N PHE A 76 7.04 1.58 4.92
CA PHE A 76 6.07 2.31 4.11
C PHE A 76 4.82 1.46 3.97
N LEU A 77 3.71 1.93 4.53
CA LEU A 77 2.43 1.22 4.54
C LEU A 77 1.36 2.07 3.89
N ARG A 78 0.41 1.39 3.25
CA ARG A 78 -0.77 2.01 2.67
C ARG A 78 -1.98 1.74 3.55
N VAL A 79 -2.56 2.77 4.16
CA VAL A 79 -3.65 2.61 5.14
C VAL A 79 -4.90 3.42 4.81
N ASN A 80 -6.05 2.94 5.26
CA ASN A 80 -7.30 3.68 5.14
C ASN A 80 -7.25 5.00 5.92
N TYR A 81 -7.88 6.04 5.35
CA TYR A 81 -7.91 7.38 5.94
C TYR A 81 -8.54 7.38 7.34
N LEU A 82 -7.72 7.72 8.32
CA LEU A 82 -8.09 8.20 9.65
C LEU A 82 -7.27 9.47 9.91
N PRO A 83 -7.73 10.39 10.78
CA PRO A 83 -6.89 11.50 11.23
C PRO A 83 -5.71 10.93 12.01
N ILE A 84 -4.61 10.72 11.30
CA ILE A 84 -3.33 10.24 11.83
C ILE A 84 -2.53 11.50 12.19
N ASN A 85 -2.23 11.67 13.47
CA ASN A 85 -1.35 12.71 13.94
C ASN A 85 0.10 12.20 13.89
N GLU A 86 1.03 13.09 13.57
CA GLU A 86 2.46 12.79 13.66
C GLU A 86 2.86 12.42 15.09
N ASN A 87 3.84 11.53 15.23
CA ASN A 87 4.35 11.03 16.50
C ASN A 87 3.37 10.24 17.39
N GLU A 88 2.13 10.01 16.97
CA GLU A 88 1.21 9.12 17.69
C GLU A 88 1.53 7.64 17.45
N LYS A 89 1.13 6.81 18.42
CA LYS A 89 1.26 5.36 18.37
C LYS A 89 -0.02 4.75 17.82
N TYR A 90 0.12 3.90 16.82
CA TYR A 90 -0.99 3.19 16.19
C TYR A 90 -0.73 1.69 16.16
N THR A 91 -1.81 0.93 16.26
CA THR A 91 -1.76 -0.50 15.94
C THR A 91 -2.30 -0.69 14.52
N ILE A 92 -1.46 -1.21 13.62
CA ILE A 92 -1.79 -1.41 12.21
C ILE A 92 -1.79 -2.89 11.88
N ASN A 93 -2.85 -3.35 11.23
CA ASN A 93 -2.93 -4.67 10.62
C ASN A 93 -2.76 -4.52 9.12
N TYR A 94 -1.72 -5.11 8.55
CA TYR A 94 -1.40 -4.99 7.13
C TYR A 94 -1.09 -6.33 6.47
N LEU A 95 -1.20 -6.36 5.15
CA LEU A 95 -0.88 -7.51 4.31
C LEU A 95 0.64 -7.62 4.08
N PRO A 96 1.25 -8.80 4.26
CA PRO A 96 2.70 -8.97 4.21
C PRO A 96 3.36 -8.49 2.91
N HIS A 97 2.71 -8.67 1.76
CA HIS A 97 3.33 -8.43 0.45
C HIS A 97 2.89 -7.09 -0.14
N LEU A 98 1.59 -6.81 -0.17
CA LEU A 98 0.99 -5.57 -0.66
C LEU A 98 1.25 -4.38 0.27
N LYS A 99 1.56 -4.61 1.55
CA LYS A 99 1.72 -3.57 2.58
C LYS A 99 0.50 -2.65 2.73
N ILE A 100 -0.66 -3.14 2.31
CA ILE A 100 -1.95 -2.47 2.48
C ILE A 100 -2.55 -2.93 3.80
N GLY A 101 -3.02 -2.00 4.61
CA GLY A 101 -3.55 -2.30 5.93
C GLY A 101 -4.61 -1.33 6.42
N LYS A 102 -5.05 -1.57 7.64
CA LYS A 102 -5.97 -0.71 8.38
C LYS A 102 -5.41 -0.47 9.78
N ILE A 103 -5.66 0.72 10.30
CA ILE A 103 -5.44 1.02 11.71
C ILE A 103 -6.56 0.34 12.49
N VAL A 104 -6.20 -0.49 13.46
CA VAL A 104 -7.15 -1.26 14.28
C VAL A 104 -7.39 -0.59 15.62
N ASP A 105 -6.38 0.08 16.16
CA ASP A 105 -6.48 0.75 17.43
C ASP A 105 -5.84 2.13 17.35
N ASN A 106 -6.60 3.11 17.81
CA ASN A 106 -6.14 4.45 18.03
C ASN A 106 -6.12 4.58 19.54
N ASP A 107 -4.94 4.63 20.15
CA ASP A 107 -4.76 4.77 21.61
C ASP A 107 -5.18 6.19 22.08
N LYS A 108 -6.18 6.77 21.41
CA LYS A 108 -7.06 7.80 21.93
C LYS A 108 -7.96 7.14 22.95
N LYS A 109 -7.38 6.97 24.15
CA LYS A 109 -8.15 7.00 25.39
C LYS A 109 -9.17 8.14 25.31
N GLN A 110 -10.38 7.79 25.71
CA GLN A 110 -11.53 8.65 26.01
C GLN A 110 -11.15 10.01 26.58
#